data_AF-A0A1C6PV52-F1
#
_entry.id   AF-A0A1C6PV52-F1
#
_cell.length_a   1.000
_cell.length_b   1.000
_cell.length_c   1.000
_cell.angle_alpha   90.00
_cell.angle_beta   90.00
_cell.angle_gamma   90.00
#
_symmetry.space_group_name_H-M   'P 1'
#
loop_
_entity.id
_entity.type
_entity.pdbx_description
1 polymer ?
#
loop_
_entity_poly.entity_id
_entity_poly.type
_entity_poly.pdbx_seq_one_letter_code
_entity_poly.pdbx_strand_id
1 'polypeptide(L)'
;MLEEVRTSAMSPGVGGSTVCWSDRLAAARPEEFDELFSTAVTGDFGAVAGLHQMLESASEWCRAHGARGSAAELDVLAGRLADLGEELHLVKEGMSHEIRSDSHRAAAAAAAAARASPVASARGACVRPTEAPAPPPPTPVRPLPCSR
;
A
#
# COMPACT_ATOMS: atom_id res chain seq x y z
N MET A 1 35.86 -36.21 44.09
CA MET A 1 34.53 -35.79 43.57
C MET A 1 34.80 -34.84 42.43
N LEU A 2 34.59 -35.29 41.19
CA LEU A 2 34.67 -34.47 39.99
C LEU A 2 33.24 -34.10 39.63
N GLU A 3 32.88 -32.83 39.80
CA GLU A 3 31.56 -32.31 39.40
C GLU A 3 31.51 -32.16 37.88
N GLU A 4 30.56 -32.86 37.26
CA GLU A 4 30.21 -32.73 35.84
C GLU A 4 29.69 -31.31 35.56
N VAL A 5 30.48 -30.52 34.81
CA VAL A 5 29.95 -29.34 34.12
C VAL A 5 29.11 -29.84 32.95
N ARG A 6 27.81 -29.98 33.19
CA ARG A 6 26.82 -30.14 32.12
C ARG A 6 26.74 -28.83 31.33
N THR A 7 27.48 -28.76 30.23
CA THR A 7 27.22 -27.81 29.15
C THR A 7 25.83 -28.09 28.58
N SER A 8 24.85 -27.33 29.07
CA SER A 8 23.52 -27.25 28.47
C SER A 8 23.67 -26.59 27.11
N ALA A 9 23.58 -27.38 26.04
CA ALA A 9 23.50 -26.87 24.68
C ALA A 9 22.18 -26.11 24.53
N MET A 10 22.23 -24.78 24.61
CA MET A 10 21.14 -23.94 24.11
C MET A 10 21.13 -24.10 22.58
N SER A 11 20.18 -24.88 22.07
CA SER A 11 19.80 -24.83 20.66
C SER A 11 19.20 -23.45 20.36
N PRO A 12 19.74 -22.64 19.44
CA PRO A 12 18.96 -21.57 18.84
C PRO A 12 18.06 -22.19 17.78
N GLY A 13 16.93 -22.75 18.22
CA GLY A 13 15.77 -22.96 17.37
C GLY A 13 15.11 -21.62 17.07
N VAL A 14 15.69 -20.84 16.15
CA VAL A 14 15.01 -19.72 15.50
C VAL A 14 15.15 -19.92 13.99
N GLY A 15 14.47 -20.95 13.50
CA GLY A 15 14.00 -21.01 12.12
C GLY A 15 12.63 -20.35 12.01
N GLY A 16 12.44 -19.19 12.65
CA GLY A 16 11.31 -18.33 12.33
C GLY A 16 11.59 -17.78 10.94
N SER A 17 10.65 -17.95 10.01
CA SER A 17 10.73 -17.35 8.68
C SER A 17 11.07 -15.87 8.83
N THR A 18 12.36 -15.52 8.72
CA THR A 18 12.81 -14.14 8.68
C THR A 18 12.36 -13.67 7.32
N VAL A 19 11.16 -13.12 7.27
CA VAL A 19 10.66 -12.37 6.12
C VAL A 19 11.82 -11.47 5.70
N CYS A 20 12.37 -11.73 4.52
CA CYS A 20 13.40 -10.88 3.95
C CYS A 20 12.72 -9.55 3.66
N TRP A 21 12.85 -8.61 4.58
CA TRP A 21 12.22 -7.29 4.46
C TRP A 21 12.61 -6.61 3.15
N SER A 22 13.83 -6.83 2.68
CA SER A 22 14.30 -6.37 1.36
C SER A 22 13.43 -6.90 0.21
N ASP A 23 13.14 -8.20 0.18
CA ASP A 23 12.30 -8.79 -0.87
C ASP A 23 10.85 -8.30 -0.77
N ARG A 24 10.36 -8.13 0.46
CA ARG A 24 9.00 -7.61 0.71
C ARG A 24 8.85 -6.15 0.29
N LEU A 25 9.85 -5.32 0.55
CA LEU A 25 9.89 -3.92 0.11
C LEU A 25 10.01 -3.82 -1.41
N ALA A 26 10.83 -4.67 -2.04
CA ALA A 26 11.00 -4.69 -3.49
C ALA A 26 9.70 -5.10 -4.23
N ALA A 27 8.89 -5.97 -3.63
CA ALA A 27 7.61 -6.40 -4.18
C ALA A 27 6.41 -5.52 -3.78
N ALA A 28 6.62 -4.50 -2.94
CA ALA A 28 5.53 -3.70 -2.38
C ALA A 28 4.86 -2.82 -3.44
N ARG A 29 3.54 -2.67 -3.33
CA ARG A 29 2.81 -1.65 -4.09
C ARG A 29 3.10 -0.26 -3.52
N PRO A 30 3.00 0.82 -4.31
CA PRO A 30 3.24 2.18 -3.82
C PRO A 30 2.43 2.51 -2.56
N GLU A 31 1.18 2.04 -2.49
CA GLU A 31 0.27 2.30 -1.37
C GLU A 31 0.67 1.56 -0.08
N GLU A 32 1.44 0.47 -0.20
CA GLU A 32 1.86 -0.39 0.92
C GLU A 32 3.31 -0.11 1.34
N PHE A 33 4.10 0.48 0.43
CA PHE A 33 5.53 0.68 0.63
C PHE A 33 5.84 1.49 1.88
N ASP A 34 5.07 2.54 2.13
CA ASP A 34 5.27 3.45 3.27
C ASP A 34 5.15 2.72 4.61
N GLU A 35 4.05 1.99 4.81
CA GLU A 35 3.82 1.22 6.04
C GLU A 35 4.85 0.10 6.21
N LEU A 36 5.23 -0.56 5.12
CA LEU A 36 6.25 -1.61 5.14
C LEU A 36 7.63 -1.06 5.48
N PHE A 37 8.03 0.07 4.88
CA PHE A 37 9.29 0.75 5.15
C PHE A 37 9.33 1.20 6.61
N SER A 38 8.25 1.85 7.07
CA SER A 38 8.13 2.28 8.47
C SER A 38 8.28 1.10 9.41
N THR A 39 7.58 -0.01 9.16
CA THR A 39 7.65 -1.20 10.02
C THR A 39 9.04 -1.84 10.02
N ALA A 40 9.66 -1.95 8.85
CA ALA A 40 10.93 -2.63 8.69
C ALA A 40 12.11 -1.83 9.26
N VAL A 41 12.07 -0.50 9.15
CA VAL A 41 13.23 0.35 9.40
C VAL A 41 13.06 1.20 10.64
N THR A 42 12.00 2.02 10.70
CA THR A 42 11.86 3.10 11.69
C THR A 42 10.87 2.81 12.82
N GLY A 43 10.17 1.67 12.78
CA GLY A 43 9.25 1.27 13.82
C GLY A 43 9.97 0.94 15.13
N ASP A 44 9.22 0.87 16.23
CA ASP A 44 9.76 0.58 17.57
C ASP A 44 10.53 -0.75 17.65
N PHE A 45 10.22 -1.68 16.75
CA PHE A 45 10.89 -2.97 16.58
C PHE A 45 11.58 -3.12 15.21
N GLY A 46 11.76 -2.00 14.51
CA GLY A 46 12.43 -1.93 13.21
C GLY A 46 13.94 -2.14 13.33
N ALA A 47 14.61 -2.24 12.19
CA ALA A 47 16.04 -2.52 12.11
C ALA A 47 16.89 -1.48 12.85
N VAL A 48 16.50 -0.20 12.83
CA VAL A 48 17.24 0.88 13.52
C VAL A 48 17.14 0.70 15.03
N ALA A 49 15.94 0.56 15.58
CA ALA A 49 15.72 0.36 17.01
C ALA A 49 16.40 -0.93 17.52
N GLY A 50 16.29 -2.03 16.76
CA GLY A 50 16.94 -3.29 17.09
C GLY A 50 18.47 -3.20 17.12
N LEU A 51 19.07 -2.52 16.13
CA LEU A 51 20.51 -2.32 16.11
C LEU A 51 20.97 -1.37 17.22
N HIS A 52 20.20 -0.31 17.53
CA HIS A 52 20.49 0.61 18.63
C HIS A 52 20.55 -0.13 19.96
N GLN A 53 19.50 -0.91 20.26
CA GLN A 53 19.44 -1.72 21.47
C GLN A 53 20.61 -2.72 21.55
N MET A 54 20.99 -3.34 20.43
CA MET A 54 22.13 -4.25 20.39
C MET A 54 23.46 -3.54 20.71
N LEU A 55 23.67 -2.33 20.18
CA LEU A 55 24.86 -1.53 20.45
C LEU A 55 24.92 -1.07 21.91
N GLU A 56 23.79 -0.66 22.49
CA GLU A 56 23.70 -0.32 23.92
C GLU A 56 24.04 -1.51 24.81
N SER A 57 23.43 -2.67 24.55
CA SER A 57 23.73 -3.90 25.30
C SER A 57 25.20 -4.32 25.15
N ALA A 58 25.79 -4.17 23.97
CA ALA A 58 27.22 -4.42 23.76
C ALA A 58 28.10 -3.42 24.52
N SER A 59 27.73 -2.13 24.54
CA SER A 59 28.44 -1.09 25.28
C SER A 59 28.41 -1.36 26.79
N GLU A 60 27.24 -1.72 27.35
CA GLU A 60 27.09 -2.15 28.74
C GLU A 60 27.98 -3.34 29.08
N TRP A 61 27.99 -4.36 28.21
CA TRP A 61 28.87 -5.52 28.37
C TRP A 61 30.34 -5.09 28.38
N CYS A 62 30.78 -4.23 27.46
CA CYS A 62 32.14 -3.70 27.42
C CYS A 62 32.51 -2.96 28.72
N ARG A 63 31.61 -2.14 29.29
CA ARG A 63 31.84 -1.46 30.57
C ARG A 63 32.02 -2.45 31.72
N ALA A 64 31.17 -3.46 31.79
CA ALA A 64 31.23 -4.50 32.83
C ALA A 64 32.54 -5.32 32.78
N HIS A 65 33.15 -5.43 31.60
CA HIS A 65 34.38 -6.20 31.37
C HIS A 65 35.64 -5.32 31.22
N GLY A 66 35.56 -4.02 31.55
CA GLY A 66 36.71 -3.12 31.56
C GLY A 66 37.16 -2.59 30.19
N ALA A 67 36.46 -2.92 29.10
CA ALA A 67 36.72 -2.46 27.74
C ALA A 67 36.15 -1.04 27.49
N ARG A 68 36.59 -0.05 28.28
CA ARG A 68 36.02 1.31 28.28
C ARG A 68 36.12 2.04 26.94
N GLY A 69 37.20 1.83 26.18
CA GLY A 69 37.37 2.43 24.85
C GLY A 69 36.30 1.94 23.87
N SER A 70 36.13 0.61 23.78
CA SER A 70 35.09 -0.01 22.95
C SER A 70 33.68 0.40 23.36
N ALA A 71 33.40 0.52 24.67
CA ALA A 71 32.12 1.03 25.14
C ALA A 71 31.82 2.45 24.62
N ALA A 72 32.80 3.36 24.71
CA ALA A 72 32.64 4.73 24.22
C ALA A 72 32.44 4.78 22.69
N GLU A 73 33.13 3.94 21.92
CA GLU A 73 32.91 3.83 20.47
C GLU A 73 31.51 3.32 20.14
N LEU A 74 31.03 2.29 20.85
CA LEU A 74 29.68 1.75 20.69
C LEU A 74 28.60 2.78 21.04
N ASP A 75 28.80 3.59 22.09
CA ASP A 75 27.88 4.69 22.44
C ASP A 75 27.79 5.74 21.33
N VAL A 76 28.93 6.10 20.72
CA VAL A 76 28.95 7.03 19.59
C VAL A 76 28.20 6.46 18.39
N LEU A 77 28.35 5.16 18.12
CA LEU A 77 27.62 4.48 17.05
C LEU A 77 26.11 4.42 17.34
N ALA A 78 25.71 4.13 18.58
CA ALA A 78 24.31 4.17 19.00
C ALA A 78 23.71 5.56 18.82
N GLY A 79 24.41 6.62 19.24
CA GLY A 79 23.98 8.00 19.04
C GLY A 79 23.77 8.35 17.55
N ARG A 80 24.72 8.00 16.68
CA ARG A 80 24.57 8.21 15.23
C ARG A 80 23.40 7.43 14.63
N LEU A 81 23.09 6.26 15.20
CA LEU A 81 21.97 5.46 14.74
C LEU A 81 20.62 6.05 15.16
N ALA A 82 20.56 6.70 16.34
CA ALA A 82 19.40 7.49 16.74
C ALA A 82 19.18 8.67 15.76
N ASP A 83 20.23 9.42 15.45
CA ASP A 83 20.17 10.52 14.46
C ASP A 83 19.70 10.00 13.09
N LEU A 84 20.23 8.87 12.63
CA LEU A 84 19.81 8.23 11.38
C LEU A 84 18.34 7.78 11.42
N GLY A 85 17.85 7.32 12.58
CA GLY A 85 16.44 6.97 12.77
C GLY A 85 15.52 8.16 12.52
N GLU A 86 15.87 9.33 13.04
CA GLU A 86 15.14 10.58 12.80
C GLU A 86 15.19 11.00 11.33
N GLU A 87 16.37 10.94 10.69
CA GLU A 87 16.51 11.23 9.26
C GLU A 87 15.64 10.30 8.40
N LEU A 88 15.61 9.00 8.72
CA LEU A 88 14.78 8.02 8.02
C LEU A 88 13.29 8.25 8.26
N HIS A 89 12.90 8.76 9.42
CA HIS A 89 11.51 9.18 9.67
C HIS A 89 11.09 10.34 8.77
N LEU A 90 11.97 11.33 8.58
CA LEU A 90 11.72 12.46 7.68
C LEU A 90 11.67 12.03 6.21
N VAL A 91 12.57 11.13 5.79
CA VAL A 91 12.54 10.55 4.45
C VAL A 91 11.22 9.83 4.21
N LYS A 92 10.77 9.02 5.19
CA LYS A 92 9.46 8.35 5.15
C LYS A 92 8.34 9.37 4.90
N GLU A 93 8.24 10.43 5.71
CA GLU A 93 7.20 11.44 5.55
C GLU A 93 7.20 12.11 4.17
N GLY A 94 8.39 12.40 3.63
CA GLY A 94 8.57 12.92 2.28
C GLY A 94 8.02 11.97 1.21
N MET A 95 8.41 10.69 1.28
CA MET A 95 7.91 9.66 0.36
C MET A 95 6.39 9.48 0.47
N SER A 96 5.82 9.42 1.69
CA SER A 96 4.38 9.30 1.89
C SER A 96 3.62 10.45 1.23
N HIS A 97 4.20 11.66 1.23
CA HIS A 97 3.62 12.82 0.58
C HIS A 97 3.67 12.70 -0.94
N GLU A 98 4.82 12.30 -1.51
CA GLU A 98 4.99 12.08 -2.95
C GLU A 98 4.00 11.05 -3.48
N ILE A 99 3.93 9.87 -2.87
CA ILE A 99 3.01 8.79 -3.25
C ILE A 99 1.56 9.29 -3.27
N ARG A 100 1.11 9.95 -2.19
CA ARG A 100 -0.25 10.50 -2.12
C ARG A 100 -0.51 11.56 -3.18
N SER A 101 0.47 12.41 -3.47
CA SER A 101 0.34 13.47 -4.47
C SER A 101 0.17 12.91 -5.89
N ASP A 102 0.89 11.84 -6.22
CA ASP A 102 0.79 11.16 -7.51
C ASP A 102 -0.52 10.39 -7.64
N SER A 103 -0.95 9.68 -6.59
CA SER A 103 -2.27 9.04 -6.55
C SER A 103 -3.40 10.05 -6.75
N HIS A 104 -3.34 11.21 -6.09
CA HIS A 104 -4.35 12.26 -6.25
C HIS A 104 -4.36 12.83 -7.68
N ARG A 105 -3.17 13.06 -8.27
CA ARG A 105 -3.05 13.53 -9.65
C ARG A 105 -3.63 12.52 -10.64
N ALA A 106 -3.35 11.23 -10.46
CA ALA A 106 -3.89 10.16 -11.29
C ALA A 106 -5.42 10.08 -11.18
N ALA A 107 -5.97 10.16 -9.96
CA ALA A 107 -7.42 10.18 -9.73
C ALA A 107 -8.09 11.40 -10.36
N ALA A 108 -7.48 12.59 -10.24
CA ALA A 108 -7.98 13.81 -10.85
C ALA A 108 -7.99 13.72 -12.40
N ALA A 109 -6.93 13.17 -13.00
CA ALA A 109 -6.85 12.95 -14.44
C ALA A 109 -7.92 11.96 -14.93
N ALA A 110 -8.13 10.86 -14.20
CA ALA A 110 -9.18 9.88 -14.51
C ALA A 110 -10.58 10.49 -14.42
N ALA A 111 -10.85 11.29 -13.38
CA ALA A 111 -12.12 12.00 -13.23
C ALA A 111 -12.33 13.04 -14.36
N ALA A 112 -11.28 13.75 -14.76
CA ALA A 112 -11.33 14.68 -15.89
C ALA A 112 -11.62 13.96 -17.21
N ALA A 113 -10.97 12.81 -17.48
CA ALA A 113 -11.23 11.99 -18.66
C ALA A 113 -12.67 11.44 -18.69
N ALA A 114 -13.19 10.98 -17.55
CA ALA A 114 -14.58 10.54 -17.43
C ALA A 114 -15.57 11.68 -17.72
N ARG A 115 -15.26 12.91 -17.29
CA ARG A 115 -16.07 14.11 -17.58
C ARG A 115 -15.92 14.61 -19.02
N ALA A 116 -14.76 14.39 -19.63
CA ALA A 116 -14.48 14.70 -21.03
C ALA A 116 -15.10 13.69 -22.01
N SER A 117 -15.70 12.60 -21.51
CA SER A 117 -16.58 11.71 -22.29
C SER A 117 -18.07 12.00 -22.04
N PRO A 118 -18.66 13.01 -22.71
CA PRO A 118 -20.08 13.01 -23.03
C PRO A 118 -20.30 12.57 -24.49
N VAL A 119 -21.37 11.80 -24.72
CA VAL A 119 -21.90 11.27 -26.00
C VAL A 119 -21.50 9.83 -26.35
N ALA A 120 -22.18 8.87 -25.71
CA ALA A 120 -22.88 7.77 -26.40
C ALA A 120 -23.65 6.91 -25.40
N SER A 121 -24.66 7.46 -24.72
CA SER A 121 -25.67 6.59 -24.10
C SER A 121 -27.03 7.29 -23.97
N ALA A 122 -27.95 6.83 -24.82
CA ALA A 122 -29.39 6.76 -24.66
C ALA A 122 -30.19 8.05 -24.39
N ARG A 123 -30.65 8.68 -25.48
CA ARG A 123 -32.09 8.96 -25.64
C ARG A 123 -32.58 8.44 -26.99
N GLY A 124 -32.41 7.14 -27.18
CA GLY A 124 -33.07 6.37 -28.21
C GLY A 124 -33.84 5.23 -27.54
N ALA A 125 -35.10 5.46 -27.18
CA ALA A 125 -36.17 4.45 -27.07
C ALA A 125 -37.51 5.09 -26.67
N CYS A 126 -38.35 5.31 -27.69
CA CYS A 126 -39.80 5.12 -27.75
C CYS A 126 -40.70 5.34 -26.51
N VAL A 127 -41.59 6.34 -26.58
CA VAL A 127 -43.00 6.21 -26.13
C VAL A 127 -43.94 6.97 -27.09
N ARG A 128 -44.63 6.18 -27.93
CA ARG A 128 -46.00 6.26 -28.52
C ARG A 128 -46.61 7.56 -29.11
N PRO A 129 -47.53 7.39 -30.08
CA PRO A 129 -48.07 8.43 -30.95
C PRO A 129 -49.18 9.23 -30.25
N THR A 130 -49.16 10.55 -30.49
CA THR A 130 -50.30 11.43 -30.28
C THR A 130 -51.36 11.14 -31.34
N GLU A 131 -52.50 10.71 -30.84
CA GLU A 131 -53.77 10.47 -31.51
C GLU A 131 -54.31 11.81 -32.06
N ALA A 132 -54.44 11.90 -33.39
CA ALA A 132 -55.22 12.93 -34.06
C ALA A 132 -56.38 12.24 -34.80
N PRO A 133 -57.58 12.85 -34.88
CA PRO A 133 -58.81 12.15 -35.25
C PRO A 133 -58.84 11.65 -36.70
N ALA A 134 -59.49 10.50 -36.87
CA ALA A 134 -59.52 9.64 -38.05
C ALA A 134 -60.10 10.26 -39.33
N PRO A 135 -59.55 9.90 -40.52
CA PRO A 135 -60.32 9.90 -41.76
C PRO A 135 -61.17 8.61 -41.87
N PRO A 136 -62.40 8.69 -42.41
CA PRO A 136 -63.34 7.56 -42.47
C PRO A 136 -62.89 6.46 -43.46
N PRO A 137 -63.24 5.19 -43.20
CA PRO A 137 -62.87 4.09 -44.09
C PRO A 137 -63.71 4.11 -45.38
N PRO A 138 -63.11 3.89 -46.57
CA PRO A 138 -63.88 3.64 -47.76
C PRO A 138 -64.57 2.27 -47.68
N THR A 139 -65.89 2.27 -47.78
CA THR A 139 -66.75 1.09 -47.77
C THR A 139 -66.51 0.21 -49.01
N PRO A 140 -66.44 -1.13 -48.88
CA PRO A 140 -66.40 -2.02 -50.03
C PRO A 140 -67.79 -2.09 -50.68
N VAL A 141 -67.88 -1.66 -51.94
CA VAL A 141 -69.10 -1.81 -52.76
C VAL A 141 -68.92 -3.02 -53.68
N ARG A 142 -69.76 -4.04 -53.47
CA ARG A 142 -70.05 -5.15 -54.38
C ARG A 142 -71.46 -5.67 -54.02
N PRO A 143 -72.20 -6.36 -54.91
CA PRO A 143 -72.22 -6.35 -56.39
C PRO A 143 -73.63 -6.38 -57.06
N LEU A 144 -73.66 -6.25 -58.40
CA LEU A 144 -74.60 -6.86 -59.42
C LEU A 144 -76.06 -6.32 -59.53
N PRO A 145 -76.86 -6.61 -60.61
CA PRO A 145 -76.59 -7.15 -61.96
C PRO A 145 -77.35 -6.43 -63.14
N CYS A 146 -77.23 -7.00 -64.34
CA CYS A 146 -78.20 -7.04 -65.48
C CYS A 146 -78.00 -6.13 -66.71
N SER A 147 -77.52 -6.80 -67.77
CA SER A 147 -78.15 -7.00 -69.10
C SER A 147 -78.64 -5.81 -69.94
N ARG A 148 -78.10 -5.73 -71.16
CA ARG A 148 -78.90 -5.65 -72.39
C ARG A 148 -78.18 -6.33 -73.55
#